data_AF-A0A9D7B7J2-F1
#
_entry.id   AF-A0A9D7B7J2-F1
#
_cell.length_a   1.000
_cell.length_b   1.000
_cell.length_c   1.000
_cell.angle_alpha   90.00
_cell.angle_beta   90.00
_cell.angle_gamma   90.00
#
_symmetry.space_group_name_H-M   'P 1'
#
loop_
_entity.id
_entity.type
_entity.pdbx_description
1 polymer ?
#
loop_
_entity_poly.entity_id
_entity_poly.type
_entity_poly.pdbx_seq_one_letter_code
_entity_poly.pdbx_strand_id
1 'polypeptide(L)'
;MFELKVALQDSSEREENQREMIRQEYKYGYEKQALADSLSFAAETAIQQKEVQKQKLMRNGFMGGFALVALFAGVFFFQRNRISKEKARSEELLLNILPEEVAEELKDKGAAPSASITPRSSSPISKASPRARKTERDAQGKPAFEMRVGIHTGPVVAGIVGVKKFQYDIWGDTVNTASRMESSGEVGQVNISEATYALVKDEPGLAFTSRGKVQAKGKGEMEMYFVGRNAIT
;
A
#
# COMPACT_ATOMS: atom_id res chain seq x y z
N MET A 1 -28.39 89.52 -79.92
CA MET A 1 -29.14 89.02 -78.74
C MET A 1 -29.30 87.50 -78.72
N PHE A 2 -29.44 86.80 -79.87
CA PHE A 2 -29.61 85.34 -79.91
C PHE A 2 -28.30 84.56 -79.70
N GLU A 3 -27.22 84.94 -80.40
CA GLU A 3 -25.87 84.37 -80.25
C GLU A 3 -25.33 84.41 -78.81
N LEU A 4 -25.59 85.52 -78.09
CA LEU A 4 -25.13 85.69 -76.71
C LEU A 4 -25.85 84.73 -75.74
N LYS A 5 -27.12 84.40 -76.00
CA LYS A 5 -27.88 83.44 -75.18
C LYS A 5 -27.41 82.00 -75.42
N VAL A 6 -27.13 81.63 -76.67
CA VAL A 6 -26.62 80.30 -77.02
C VAL A 6 -25.23 80.10 -76.41
N ALA A 7 -24.34 81.07 -76.55
CA ALA A 7 -22.99 80.99 -75.95
C ALA A 7 -23.01 80.96 -74.41
N LEU A 8 -23.92 81.71 -73.77
CA LEU A 8 -24.09 81.68 -72.31
C LEU A 8 -24.68 80.34 -71.83
N GLN A 9 -25.62 79.76 -72.58
CA GLN A 9 -26.20 78.46 -72.26
C GLN A 9 -25.16 77.34 -72.42
N ASP A 10 -24.41 77.31 -73.53
CA ASP A 10 -23.30 76.38 -73.75
C ASP A 10 -22.20 76.51 -72.68
N SER A 11 -21.92 77.74 -72.21
CA SER A 11 -20.97 77.98 -71.12
C SER A 11 -21.48 77.44 -69.79
N SER A 12 -22.77 77.63 -69.48
CA SER A 12 -23.41 77.12 -68.26
C SER A 12 -23.44 75.59 -68.25
N GLU A 13 -23.80 74.96 -69.38
CA GLU A 13 -23.85 73.51 -69.54
C GLU A 13 -22.46 72.87 -69.44
N ARG A 14 -21.41 73.54 -69.95
CA ARG A 14 -20.02 73.08 -69.79
C ARG A 14 -19.55 73.13 -68.33
N GLU A 15 -19.89 74.19 -67.59
CA GLU A 15 -19.54 74.28 -66.16
C GLU A 15 -20.27 73.23 -65.31
N GLU A 16 -21.56 72.99 -65.57
CA GLU A 16 -22.32 71.96 -64.87
C GLU A 16 -21.75 70.57 -65.14
N ASN A 17 -21.50 70.22 -66.40
CA ASN A 17 -20.85 68.95 -66.76
C ASN A 17 -19.47 68.80 -66.11
N GLN A 18 -18.68 69.88 -66.04
CA GLN A 18 -17.37 69.86 -65.37
C GLN A 18 -17.50 69.65 -63.86
N ARG A 19 -18.49 70.29 -63.21
CA ARG A 19 -18.79 70.09 -61.78
C ARG A 19 -19.31 68.69 -61.49
N GLU A 20 -20.11 68.12 -62.38
CA GLU A 20 -20.59 66.74 -62.25
C GLU A 20 -19.46 65.74 -62.38
N MET A 21 -18.56 65.92 -63.35
CA MET A 21 -17.35 65.10 -63.49
C MET A 21 -16.50 65.15 -62.22
N ILE A 22 -16.23 66.34 -61.72
CA ILE A 22 -15.47 66.54 -60.47
C ILE A 22 -16.18 65.86 -59.29
N ARG A 23 -17.49 66.02 -59.15
CA ARG A 23 -18.27 65.38 -58.08
C ARG A 23 -18.24 63.85 -58.18
N GLN A 24 -18.33 63.30 -59.39
CA GLN A 24 -18.21 61.86 -59.63
C GLN A 24 -16.81 61.37 -59.25
N GLU A 25 -15.77 62.10 -59.59
CA GLU A 25 -14.39 61.75 -59.26
C GLU A 25 -14.14 61.79 -57.75
N TYR A 26 -14.61 62.84 -57.06
CA TYR A 26 -14.58 62.91 -55.59
C TYR A 26 -15.36 61.77 -54.94
N LYS A 27 -16.57 61.47 -55.43
CA LYS A 27 -17.41 60.39 -54.90
C LYS A 27 -16.75 59.03 -55.11
N TYR A 28 -16.21 58.79 -56.30
CA TYR A 28 -15.50 57.57 -56.64
C TYR A 28 -14.23 57.39 -55.80
N GLY A 29 -13.45 58.46 -55.61
CA GLY A 29 -12.28 58.46 -54.73
C GLY A 29 -12.63 58.15 -53.27
N TYR A 30 -13.70 58.76 -52.76
CA TYR A 30 -14.20 58.52 -51.41
C TYR A 30 -14.68 57.08 -51.22
N GLU A 31 -15.47 56.54 -52.16
CA GLU A 31 -15.94 55.15 -52.12
C GLU A 31 -14.78 54.16 -52.18
N LYS A 32 -13.76 54.42 -53.02
CA LYS A 32 -12.53 53.63 -53.06
C LYS A 32 -11.78 53.62 -51.73
N GLN A 33 -11.67 54.78 -51.08
CA GLN A 33 -10.97 54.92 -49.81
C GLN A 33 -11.73 54.22 -48.68
N ALA A 34 -13.05 54.40 -48.59
CA ALA A 34 -13.90 53.72 -47.61
C ALA A 34 -13.88 52.18 -47.79
N LEU A 35 -13.80 51.70 -49.04
CA LEU A 35 -13.60 50.27 -49.34
C LEU A 35 -12.23 49.77 -48.87
N ALA A 36 -11.16 50.53 -49.10
CA ALA A 36 -9.81 50.15 -48.65
C ALA A 36 -9.68 50.12 -47.11
N ASP A 37 -10.25 51.10 -46.42
CA ASP A 37 -10.22 51.20 -44.96
C ASP A 37 -11.05 50.08 -44.30
N SER A 38 -12.21 49.74 -44.87
CA SER A 38 -13.02 48.62 -44.38
C SER A 38 -12.37 47.25 -44.64
N LEU A 39 -11.72 47.07 -45.79
CA LEU A 39 -10.97 45.84 -46.11
C LEU A 39 -9.75 45.65 -45.19
N SER A 40 -8.99 46.72 -44.92
CA SER A 40 -7.84 46.66 -44.01
C SER A 40 -8.26 46.41 -42.57
N PHE A 41 -9.31 47.09 -42.09
CA PHE A 41 -9.89 46.83 -40.77
C PHE A 41 -10.41 45.39 -40.62
N ALA A 42 -11.08 44.85 -41.66
CA ALA A 42 -11.53 43.46 -41.66
C ALA A 42 -10.35 42.47 -41.63
N ALA A 43 -9.25 42.77 -42.33
CA ALA A 43 -8.04 41.94 -42.31
C ALA A 43 -7.34 41.97 -40.93
N GLU A 44 -7.20 43.15 -40.33
CA GLU A 44 -6.58 43.31 -39.00
C GLU A 44 -7.38 42.62 -37.90
N THR A 45 -8.71 42.79 -37.91
CA THR A 45 -9.61 42.12 -36.97
C THR A 45 -9.58 40.60 -37.12
N ALA A 46 -9.48 40.08 -38.36
CA ALA A 46 -9.33 38.65 -38.60
C ALA A 46 -7.98 38.10 -38.09
N ILE A 47 -6.89 38.86 -38.22
CA ILE A 47 -5.56 38.50 -37.70
C ILE A 47 -5.59 38.49 -36.16
N GLN A 48 -6.14 39.53 -35.55
CA GLN A 48 -6.36 39.62 -34.10
C GLN A 48 -7.19 38.44 -33.57
N GLN A 49 -8.27 38.08 -34.26
CA GLN A 49 -9.09 36.93 -33.87
C GLN A 49 -8.32 35.60 -33.93
N LYS A 50 -7.46 35.40 -34.94
CA LYS A 50 -6.60 34.20 -35.05
C LYS A 50 -5.59 34.12 -33.90
N GLU A 51 -5.00 35.25 -33.50
CA GLU A 51 -4.06 35.29 -32.37
C GLU A 51 -4.76 34.99 -31.04
N VAL A 52 -5.92 35.59 -30.80
CA VAL A 52 -6.74 35.32 -29.60
C VAL A 52 -7.20 33.86 -29.56
N GLN A 53 -7.59 33.26 -30.69
CA GLN A 53 -7.93 31.84 -30.76
C GLN A 53 -6.73 30.95 -30.46
N LYS A 54 -5.54 31.25 -31.00
CA LYS A 54 -4.31 30.52 -30.66
C LYS A 54 -3.98 30.61 -29.17
N GLN A 55 -4.10 31.80 -28.55
CA GLN A 55 -3.88 31.96 -27.12
C GLN A 55 -4.89 31.17 -26.27
N LYS A 56 -6.17 31.15 -26.64
CA LYS A 56 -7.20 30.35 -25.94
C LYS A 56 -6.92 28.85 -26.05
N LEU A 57 -6.52 28.38 -27.23
CA LEU A 57 -6.19 26.97 -27.46
C LEU A 57 -4.99 26.55 -26.60
N MET A 58 -3.91 27.34 -26.61
CA MET A 58 -2.72 27.07 -25.80
C MET A 58 -3.05 27.06 -24.30
N ARG A 59 -3.79 28.05 -23.80
CA ARG A 59 -4.20 28.11 -22.38
C ARG A 59 -5.06 26.92 -21.96
N ASN A 60 -6.05 26.54 -22.78
CA ASN A 60 -6.92 25.40 -22.48
C ASN A 60 -6.14 24.07 -22.53
N GLY A 61 -5.19 23.93 -23.45
CA GLY A 61 -4.28 22.78 -23.52
C GLY A 61 -3.41 22.65 -22.26
N PHE A 62 -2.83 23.76 -21.78
CA PHE A 62 -2.04 23.78 -20.54
C PHE A 62 -2.87 23.40 -19.31
N MET A 63 -4.08 23.95 -19.18
CA MET A 63 -5.00 23.59 -18.09
C MET A 63 -5.38 22.10 -18.13
N GLY A 64 -5.66 21.55 -19.31
CA GLY A 64 -5.97 20.13 -19.48
C GLY A 64 -4.80 19.22 -19.10
N GLY A 65 -3.58 19.57 -19.55
CA GLY A 65 -2.37 18.84 -19.18
C GLY A 65 -2.09 18.86 -17.68
N PHE A 66 -2.21 20.03 -17.04
CA PHE A 66 -2.04 20.16 -15.59
C PHE A 66 -3.07 19.35 -14.82
N ALA A 67 -4.34 19.38 -15.22
CA ALA A 67 -5.40 18.59 -14.61
C ALA A 67 -5.10 17.08 -14.68
N LEU A 68 -4.57 16.61 -15.82
CA LEU A 68 -4.18 15.21 -16.02
C LEU A 68 -3.04 14.80 -15.07
N VAL A 69 -1.99 15.62 -14.97
CA VAL A 69 -0.86 15.38 -14.05
C VAL A 69 -1.32 15.42 -12.59
N ALA A 70 -2.18 16.38 -12.22
CA ALA A 70 -2.73 16.47 -10.87
C ALA A 70 -3.60 15.25 -10.51
N LEU A 71 -4.36 14.72 -11.47
CA LEU A 71 -5.18 13.52 -11.29
C LEU A 71 -4.29 12.28 -11.07
N PHE A 72 -3.25 12.11 -11.88
CA PHE A 72 -2.26 11.04 -11.67
C PHE A 72 -1.52 11.17 -10.33
N ALA A 73 -1.08 12.37 -9.97
CA ALA A 73 -0.42 12.64 -8.70
C ALA A 73 -1.34 12.37 -7.50
N GLY A 74 -2.61 12.76 -7.60
CA GLY A 74 -3.64 12.46 -6.59
C GLY A 74 -3.83 10.96 -6.41
N VAL A 75 -4.08 10.21 -7.49
CA VAL A 75 -4.22 8.74 -7.44
C VAL A 75 -2.99 8.08 -6.82
N PHE A 76 -1.78 8.51 -7.20
CA PHE A 76 -0.53 7.99 -6.66
C PHE A 76 -0.36 8.30 -5.16
N PHE A 77 -0.69 9.52 -4.74
CA PHE A 77 -0.63 9.95 -3.34
C PHE A 77 -1.62 9.16 -2.47
N PHE A 78 -2.87 8.98 -2.94
CA PHE A 78 -3.88 8.21 -2.23
C PHE A 78 -3.54 6.71 -2.15
N GLN A 79 -2.94 6.11 -3.20
CA GLN A 79 -2.44 4.72 -3.13
C GLN A 79 -1.33 4.55 -2.08
N ARG A 80 -0.34 5.44 -2.05
CA ARG A 80 0.77 5.38 -1.07
C ARG A 80 0.29 5.51 0.37
N ASN A 81 -0.74 6.35 0.60
CA ASN A 81 -1.30 6.56 1.93
C ASN A 81 -2.08 5.33 2.43
N ARG A 82 -2.71 4.56 1.52
CA ARG A 82 -3.34 3.27 1.84
C ARG A 82 -2.31 2.22 2.28
N ILE A 83 -1.18 2.16 1.58
CA ILE A 83 -0.08 1.22 1.87
C ILE A 83 0.57 1.53 3.23
N SER A 84 0.75 2.81 3.58
CA SER A 84 1.36 3.19 4.87
C SER A 84 0.47 2.81 6.06
N LYS A 85 -0.86 2.92 5.92
CA LYS A 85 -1.80 2.49 6.96
C LYS A 85 -1.87 0.97 7.10
N GLU A 86 -1.75 0.21 6.01
CA GLU A 86 -1.61 -1.25 6.08
C GLU A 86 -0.28 -1.70 6.68
N LYS A 87 0.79 -0.91 6.49
CA LYS A 87 2.11 -1.21 7.08
C LYS A 87 2.11 -1.03 8.60
N ALA A 88 1.51 0.05 9.10
CA ALA A 88 1.38 0.31 10.54
C ALA A 88 0.59 -0.78 11.27
N ARG A 89 -0.51 -1.28 10.68
CA ARG A 89 -1.27 -2.41 11.24
C ARG A 89 -0.52 -3.75 11.18
N SER A 90 0.40 -3.91 10.23
CA SER A 90 1.24 -5.11 10.15
C SER A 90 2.35 -5.10 11.20
N GLU A 91 2.82 -3.92 11.61
CA GLU A 91 3.82 -3.72 12.66
C GLU A 91 3.23 -3.92 14.07
N GLU A 92 1.94 -3.66 14.28
CA GLU A 92 1.24 -3.92 15.55
C GLU A 92 1.00 -5.42 15.82
N LEU A 93 0.84 -6.23 14.78
CA LEU A 93 0.70 -7.71 14.88
C LEU A 93 2.05 -8.44 14.98
N LEU A 94 3.16 -7.73 14.76
CA LEU A 94 4.52 -8.25 14.84
C LEU A 94 5.03 -8.40 16.28
N LEU A 95 4.39 -7.74 17.24
CA LEU A 95 4.90 -7.63 18.62
C LEU A 95 4.66 -8.87 19.50
N ASN A 96 4.13 -9.97 18.95
CA ASN A 96 3.78 -11.15 19.74
C ASN A 96 4.85 -12.26 19.78
N ILE A 97 5.91 -12.17 18.98
CA ILE A 97 6.93 -13.24 18.90
C ILE A 97 8.34 -12.76 19.28
N LEU A 98 8.66 -11.46 19.18
CA LEU A 98 9.92 -10.89 19.64
C LEU A 98 9.71 -9.48 20.23
N PRO A 99 10.35 -9.12 21.36
CA PRO A 99 10.39 -7.74 21.85
C PRO A 99 11.02 -6.80 20.81
N GLU A 100 10.48 -5.58 20.67
CA GLU A 100 10.91 -4.55 19.69
C GLU A 100 12.42 -4.27 19.73
N GLU A 101 12.98 -4.29 20.95
CA GLU A 101 14.42 -4.13 21.22
C GLU A 101 15.28 -5.18 20.49
N VAL A 102 14.83 -6.43 20.43
CA VAL A 102 15.58 -7.53 19.80
C VAL A 102 15.48 -7.46 18.27
N ALA A 103 14.37 -6.95 17.74
CA ALA A 103 14.15 -6.80 16.30
C ALA A 103 14.99 -5.68 15.69
N GLU A 104 15.18 -4.56 16.40
CA GLU A 104 16.06 -3.47 15.95
C GLU A 104 17.54 -3.91 15.95
N GLU A 105 18.01 -4.56 17.01
CA GLU A 105 19.40 -5.03 17.08
C GLU A 105 19.73 -6.11 16.04
N LEU A 106 18.77 -6.97 15.70
CA LEU A 106 18.89 -7.98 14.65
C LEU A 106 19.08 -7.38 13.26
N LYS A 107 18.45 -6.23 13.00
CA LYS A 107 18.47 -5.54 11.72
C LYS A 107 19.83 -4.90 11.42
N ASP A 108 20.55 -4.52 12.47
CA ASP A 108 21.88 -3.89 12.36
C ASP A 108 23.05 -4.88 12.48
N LYS A 109 22.92 -5.96 13.27
CA LYS A 109 24.05 -6.86 13.60
C LYS A 109 24.01 -8.22 12.90
N GLY A 110 22.90 -8.61 12.27
CA GLY A 110 22.77 -9.83 11.46
C GLY A 110 22.82 -11.16 12.23
N ALA A 111 22.91 -11.14 13.57
CA ALA A 111 22.87 -12.33 14.41
C ALA A 111 22.16 -12.01 15.75
N ALA A 112 21.26 -12.89 16.19
CA ALA A 112 20.61 -12.76 17.50
C ALA A 112 21.54 -13.31 18.59
N PRO A 113 21.79 -12.61 19.70
CA PRO A 113 22.29 -13.26 20.90
C PRO A 113 21.24 -14.24 21.42
N SER A 114 21.69 -15.32 22.07
CA SER A 114 20.83 -16.29 22.77
C SER A 114 20.09 -15.57 23.91
N ALA A 115 18.95 -14.96 23.62
CA ALA A 115 18.15 -14.26 24.59
C ALA A 115 17.44 -15.27 25.51
N SER A 116 17.74 -15.22 26.81
CA SER A 116 16.92 -15.89 27.81
C SER A 116 15.55 -15.21 27.82
N ILE A 117 14.52 -15.91 27.34
CA ILE A 117 13.14 -15.47 27.45
C ILE A 117 12.80 -15.46 28.94
N THR A 118 12.90 -14.31 29.60
CA THR A 118 12.36 -14.13 30.94
C THR A 118 10.83 -14.17 30.81
N PRO A 119 10.14 -15.14 31.44
CA PRO A 119 8.68 -15.17 31.36
C PRO A 119 8.16 -13.87 31.97
N ARG A 120 7.46 -13.04 31.19
CA ARG A 120 6.64 -11.97 31.80
C ARG A 120 5.69 -12.67 32.74
N SER A 121 5.79 -12.33 34.03
CA SER A 121 4.91 -12.73 35.12
C SER A 121 3.57 -13.22 34.56
N SER A 122 3.41 -14.54 34.50
CA SER A 122 2.18 -15.13 33.98
C SER A 122 1.02 -14.50 34.73
N SER A 123 0.11 -13.85 34.01
CA SER A 123 -1.23 -13.52 34.50
C SER A 123 -1.76 -14.72 35.30
N PRO A 124 -2.61 -14.53 36.32
CA PRO A 124 -3.08 -15.63 37.17
C PRO A 124 -4.05 -16.54 36.42
N ILE A 125 -3.56 -17.21 35.38
CA ILE A 125 -4.11 -18.43 34.84
C ILE A 125 -4.06 -19.38 36.03
N SER A 126 -5.22 -19.64 36.60
CA SER A 126 -5.38 -20.34 37.87
C SER A 126 -4.48 -21.58 37.93
N LYS A 127 -3.91 -21.82 39.12
CA LYS A 127 -3.01 -22.93 39.46
C LYS A 127 -3.60 -24.34 39.17
N ALA A 128 -4.81 -24.42 38.61
CA ALA A 128 -5.49 -25.65 38.22
C ALA A 128 -4.97 -26.18 36.87
N SER A 129 -4.60 -27.46 36.87
CA SER A 129 -4.24 -28.24 35.68
C SER A 129 -5.32 -28.14 34.59
N PRO A 130 -4.95 -28.11 33.29
CA PRO A 130 -5.91 -28.11 32.18
C PRO A 130 -6.97 -29.22 32.28
N ARG A 131 -6.60 -30.39 32.81
CA ARG A 131 -7.53 -31.51 33.05
C ARG A 131 -8.59 -31.19 34.10
N ALA A 132 -8.21 -30.54 35.19
CA ALA A 132 -9.15 -30.16 36.26
C ALA A 132 -10.17 -29.13 35.77
N ARG A 133 -9.72 -28.18 34.94
CA ARG A 133 -10.61 -27.18 34.31
C ARG A 133 -11.58 -27.80 33.31
N LYS A 134 -11.17 -28.85 32.58
CA LYS A 134 -12.06 -29.58 31.68
C LYS A 134 -13.21 -30.19 32.46
N THR A 135 -12.91 -30.98 33.50
CA THR A 135 -13.94 -31.63 34.33
C THR A 135 -14.92 -30.63 34.94
N GLU A 136 -14.42 -29.48 35.39
CA GLU A 136 -15.25 -28.41 35.95
C GLU A 136 -16.15 -27.74 34.89
N ARG A 137 -15.63 -27.51 33.68
CA ARG A 137 -16.43 -26.92 32.59
C ARG A 137 -17.43 -27.89 31.99
N ASP A 138 -17.06 -29.16 31.84
CA ASP A 138 -17.94 -30.23 31.38
C ASP A 138 -19.11 -30.41 32.35
N ALA A 139 -18.85 -30.36 33.66
CA ALA A 139 -19.89 -30.38 34.70
C ALA A 139 -20.83 -29.14 34.64
N GLN A 140 -20.35 -28.02 34.09
CA GLN A 140 -21.13 -26.80 33.87
C GLN A 140 -21.77 -26.75 32.48
N GLY A 141 -21.63 -27.79 31.65
CA GLY A 141 -22.14 -27.82 30.27
C GLY A 141 -21.50 -26.77 29.35
N LYS A 142 -20.31 -26.26 29.71
CA LYS A 142 -19.58 -25.26 28.93
C LYS A 142 -18.53 -25.93 28.06
N PRO A 143 -18.25 -25.43 26.84
CA PRO A 143 -17.19 -25.98 26.00
C PRO A 143 -15.84 -25.84 26.71
N ALA A 144 -15.13 -26.96 26.83
CA ALA A 144 -13.79 -27.04 27.37
C ALA A 144 -12.76 -27.17 26.24
N PHE A 145 -11.67 -26.40 26.32
CA PHE A 145 -10.57 -26.51 25.37
C PHE A 145 -9.60 -27.60 25.83
N GLU A 146 -9.28 -28.49 24.90
CA GLU A 146 -8.24 -29.48 25.08
C GLU A 146 -7.02 -29.11 24.24
N MET A 147 -5.83 -29.49 24.72
CA MET A 147 -4.58 -29.19 24.05
C MET A 147 -3.67 -30.41 24.11
N ARG A 148 -2.93 -30.64 23.03
CA ARG A 148 -1.79 -31.56 22.99
C ARG A 148 -0.53 -30.73 22.74
N VAL A 149 0.59 -31.14 23.32
CA VAL A 149 1.85 -30.39 23.23
C VAL A 149 2.98 -31.37 22.88
N GLY A 150 3.82 -30.97 21.94
CA GLY A 150 5.04 -31.66 21.56
C GLY A 150 6.27 -30.79 21.78
N ILE A 151 7.32 -31.33 22.40
CA ILE A 151 8.56 -30.59 22.67
C ILE A 151 9.76 -31.37 22.16
N HIS A 152 10.60 -30.70 21.39
CA HIS A 152 11.88 -31.22 20.92
C HIS A 152 12.95 -30.13 21.04
N THR A 153 14.18 -30.54 21.34
CA THR A 153 15.32 -29.65 21.51
C THR A 153 16.39 -29.95 20.47
N GLY A 154 16.89 -28.92 19.81
CA GLY A 154 17.92 -29.01 18.79
C GLY A 154 18.21 -27.66 18.13
N PRO A 155 19.17 -27.60 17.20
CA PRO A 155 19.55 -26.37 16.53
C PRO A 155 18.45 -25.85 15.60
N VAL A 156 18.21 -24.54 15.62
CA VAL A 156 17.26 -23.86 14.75
C VAL A 156 17.92 -22.66 14.07
N VAL A 157 17.42 -22.34 12.87
CA VAL A 157 17.76 -21.11 12.17
C VAL A 157 16.58 -20.16 12.33
N ALA A 158 16.83 -18.93 12.76
CA ALA A 158 15.81 -17.91 12.89
C ALA A 158 16.18 -16.69 12.06
N GLY A 159 15.17 -15.98 11.56
CA GLY A 159 15.42 -14.81 10.72
C GLY A 159 14.15 -14.03 10.40
N ILE A 160 14.36 -12.87 9.76
CA ILE A 160 13.29 -11.99 9.30
C ILE A 160 13.05 -12.26 7.81
N VAL A 161 11.83 -12.61 7.45
CA VAL A 161 11.40 -12.80 6.07
C VAL A 161 10.52 -11.64 5.62
N GLY A 162 10.75 -11.17 4.39
CA GLY A 162 9.94 -10.16 3.71
C GLY A 162 10.57 -8.77 3.72
N VAL A 163 10.49 -8.07 2.58
CA VAL A 163 11.09 -6.73 2.40
C VAL A 163 10.10 -5.61 2.74
N LYS A 164 8.79 -5.86 2.58
CA LYS A 164 7.71 -4.88 2.82
C LYS A 164 6.91 -5.15 4.09
N LYS A 165 6.80 -6.41 4.48
CA LYS A 165 6.20 -6.89 5.73
C LYS A 165 7.19 -7.86 6.35
N PHE A 166 7.90 -7.38 7.36
CA PHE A 166 8.86 -8.19 8.08
C PHE A 166 8.08 -9.21 8.91
N GLN A 167 8.49 -10.48 8.91
CA GLN A 167 7.98 -11.50 9.81
C GLN A 167 9.17 -12.24 10.38
N TYR A 168 9.28 -12.29 11.70
CA TYR A 168 10.25 -13.14 12.36
C TYR A 168 9.72 -14.56 12.40
N ASP A 169 10.49 -15.51 11.91
CA ASP A 169 10.10 -16.91 11.84
C ASP A 169 11.34 -17.81 12.05
N ILE A 170 11.07 -19.06 12.40
CA ILE A 170 12.08 -20.07 12.72
C ILE A 170 11.94 -21.27 11.78
N TRP A 171 13.07 -21.74 11.27
CA TRP A 171 13.13 -22.89 10.37
C TRP A 171 14.20 -23.86 10.84
N GLY A 172 14.01 -25.12 10.44
CA GLY A 172 14.99 -26.16 10.69
C GLY A 172 14.35 -27.50 10.96
N ASP A 173 15.21 -28.51 10.99
CA ASP A 173 14.81 -29.88 11.24
C ASP A 173 14.23 -30.08 12.65
N THR A 174 14.71 -29.31 13.63
CA THR A 174 14.19 -29.31 14.99
C THR A 174 12.73 -28.87 15.06
N VAL A 175 12.31 -27.87 14.27
CA VAL A 175 10.91 -27.40 14.23
C VAL A 175 10.00 -28.48 13.63
N ASN A 176 10.45 -29.12 12.56
CA ASN A 176 9.74 -30.25 11.95
C ASN A 176 9.60 -31.41 12.94
N THR A 177 10.66 -31.73 13.66
CA THR A 177 10.68 -32.81 14.66
C THR A 177 9.77 -32.48 15.86
N ALA A 178 9.77 -31.23 16.35
CA ALA A 178 8.83 -30.77 17.39
C ALA A 178 7.37 -30.89 16.94
N SER A 179 7.06 -30.53 15.69
CA SER A 179 5.74 -30.75 15.10
C SER A 179 5.37 -32.24 15.06
N ARG A 180 6.33 -33.13 14.79
CA ARG A 180 6.10 -34.58 14.88
C ARG A 180 5.85 -35.03 16.31
N MET A 181 6.56 -34.49 17.30
CA MET A 181 6.30 -34.78 18.71
C MET A 181 4.87 -34.40 19.11
N GLU A 182 4.35 -33.28 18.59
CA GLU A 182 2.99 -32.82 18.86
C GLU A 182 1.95 -33.73 18.20
N SER A 183 2.15 -34.05 16.92
CA SER A 183 1.20 -34.86 16.15
C SER A 183 1.14 -36.32 16.61
N SER A 184 2.21 -36.84 17.21
CA SER A 184 2.28 -38.18 17.79
C SER A 184 1.88 -38.21 19.27
N GLY A 185 1.63 -37.04 19.87
CA GLY A 185 1.21 -36.90 21.25
C GLY A 185 -0.28 -37.23 21.47
N GLU A 186 -0.67 -37.26 22.74
CA GLU A 186 -2.05 -37.48 23.15
C GLU A 186 -2.67 -36.21 23.74
N VAL A 187 -3.98 -36.10 23.64
CA VAL A 187 -4.72 -34.94 24.13
C VAL A 187 -4.60 -34.84 25.66
N GLY A 188 -4.24 -33.65 26.14
CA GLY A 188 -4.00 -33.39 27.56
C GLY A 188 -2.71 -33.99 28.09
N GLN A 189 -1.78 -34.40 27.23
CA GLN A 189 -0.43 -34.85 27.57
C GLN A 189 0.63 -33.99 26.88
N VAL A 190 1.81 -33.96 27.48
CA VAL A 190 3.00 -33.31 26.91
C VAL A 190 3.94 -34.41 26.45
N ASN A 191 4.13 -34.50 25.14
CA ASN A 191 5.02 -35.49 24.51
C ASN A 191 6.38 -34.86 24.24
N ILE A 192 7.46 -35.51 24.65
CA ILE A 192 8.82 -35.01 24.46
C ILE A 192 9.71 -36.06 23.79
N SER A 193 10.66 -35.59 22.99
CA SER A 193 11.72 -36.43 22.42
C SER A 193 12.77 -36.80 23.46
N GLU A 194 13.54 -37.87 23.21
CA GLU A 194 14.75 -38.24 23.96
C GLU A 194 15.72 -37.07 24.17
N ALA A 195 15.98 -36.26 23.14
CA ALA A 195 16.89 -35.12 23.23
C ALA A 195 16.46 -34.11 24.32
N THR A 196 15.16 -33.83 24.40
CA THR A 196 14.61 -32.97 25.46
C THR A 196 14.66 -33.68 26.81
N TYR A 197 14.27 -34.96 26.87
CA TYR A 197 14.29 -35.76 28.09
C TYR A 197 15.69 -35.78 28.74
N ALA A 198 16.75 -35.95 27.95
CA ALA A 198 18.12 -35.95 28.44
C ALA A 198 18.52 -34.66 29.19
N LEU A 199 17.89 -33.52 28.85
CA LEU A 199 18.14 -32.22 29.46
C LEU A 199 17.30 -31.96 30.72
N VAL A 200 16.12 -32.57 30.83
CA VAL A 200 15.15 -32.28 31.90
C VAL A 200 14.90 -33.46 32.85
N LYS A 201 15.50 -34.62 32.60
CA LYS A 201 15.30 -35.84 33.41
C LYS A 201 15.62 -35.66 34.90
N ASP A 202 16.53 -34.73 35.22
CA ASP A 202 17.01 -34.47 36.57
C ASP A 202 16.25 -33.32 37.25
N GLU A 203 15.27 -32.71 36.58
CA GLU A 203 14.49 -31.60 37.12
C GLU A 203 13.53 -32.06 38.23
N PRO A 204 13.61 -31.47 39.43
CA PRO A 204 12.75 -31.84 40.54
C PRO A 204 11.27 -31.49 40.26
N GLY A 205 10.39 -32.47 40.46
CA GLY A 205 8.94 -32.30 40.30
C GLY A 205 8.38 -32.71 38.94
N LEU A 206 9.21 -33.22 38.04
CA LEU A 206 8.76 -33.86 36.79
C LEU A 206 8.79 -35.39 36.92
N ALA A 207 7.81 -36.04 36.31
CA ALA A 207 7.77 -37.47 36.10
C ALA A 207 7.74 -37.76 34.59
N PHE A 208 8.38 -38.85 34.19
CA PHE A 208 8.48 -39.22 32.78
C PHE A 208 8.00 -40.66 32.59
N THR A 209 7.09 -40.86 31.66
CA THR A 209 6.61 -42.19 31.24
C THR A 209 7.13 -42.47 29.85
N SER A 210 7.99 -43.48 29.70
CA SER A 210 8.49 -43.87 28.37
C SER A 210 7.37 -44.46 27.52
N ARG A 211 7.31 -44.04 26.25
CA ARG A 211 6.41 -44.59 25.23
C ARG A 211 7.12 -45.60 24.32
N GLY A 212 8.43 -45.75 24.49
CA GLY A 212 9.28 -46.51 23.59
C GLY A 212 9.49 -45.81 22.25
N LYS A 213 9.95 -46.60 21.28
CA LYS A 213 10.24 -46.17 19.91
C LYS A 213 8.97 -46.00 19.10
N VAL A 214 8.65 -44.76 18.76
CA VAL A 214 7.52 -44.41 17.90
C VAL A 214 8.02 -44.03 16.52
N GLN A 215 7.41 -44.58 15.48
CA GLN A 215 7.76 -44.26 14.10
C GLN A 215 7.36 -42.83 13.74
N ALA A 216 8.35 -42.00 13.43
CA ALA A 216 8.15 -40.65 12.92
C ALA A 216 8.44 -40.58 11.42
N LYS A 217 7.49 -40.03 10.67
CA LYS A 217 7.59 -39.91 9.21
C LYS A 217 8.85 -39.14 8.80
N GLY A 218 9.74 -39.80 8.05
CA GLY A 218 11.00 -39.23 7.56
C GLY A 218 12.14 -39.17 8.58
N LYS A 219 11.94 -39.67 9.80
CA LYS A 219 12.96 -39.69 10.88
C LYS A 219 13.31 -41.07 11.40
N GLY A 220 12.49 -42.07 11.09
CA GLY A 220 12.66 -43.42 11.63
C GLY A 220 12.01 -43.54 13.00
N GLU A 221 12.51 -44.49 13.79
CA GLU A 221 12.07 -44.72 15.16
C GLU A 221 12.69 -43.69 16.11
N MET A 222 11.86 -43.00 16.89
CA MET A 222 12.32 -42.06 17.92
C MET A 222 11.74 -42.44 19.28
N GLU A 223 12.58 -42.42 20.30
CA GLU A 223 12.18 -42.59 21.69
C GLU A 223 11.41 -41.35 22.16
N MET A 224 10.24 -41.58 22.77
CA MET A 224 9.35 -40.52 23.23
C MET A 224 8.93 -40.75 24.69
N TYR A 225 8.67 -39.65 25.39
CA TYR A 225 8.27 -39.66 26.79
C TYR A 225 7.06 -38.75 27.00
N PHE A 226 6.14 -39.17 27.87
CA PHE A 226 5.13 -38.26 28.41
C PHE A 226 5.63 -37.62 29.70
N VAL A 227 5.35 -36.32 29.84
CA VAL A 227 5.70 -35.55 31.03
C VAL A 227 4.48 -35.42 31.94
N GLY A 228 4.63 -35.90 33.16
CA GLY A 228 3.73 -35.68 34.29
C GLY A 228 4.36 -34.77 35.33
N ARG A 229 3.55 -34.30 36.28
CA ARG A 229 4.02 -33.58 37.46
C ARG A 229 4.05 -34.56 38.63
N ASN A 230 5.21 -34.70 39.26
CA ASN A 230 5.28 -35.37 40.56
C ASN A 230 4.81 -34.39 41.64
N ALA A 231 3.98 -34.87 42.56
CA ALA A 231 3.68 -34.12 43.76
C ALA A 231 4.98 -34.00 44.57
N ILE A 232 5.59 -32.83 44.52
CA ILE A 232 6.67 -32.49 45.45
C ILE A 232 5.99 -32.48 46.82
N THR A 233 6.39 -33.42 47.68
CA THR A 233 6.00 -33.43 49.09
C THR A 233 6.85 -32.43 49.85
#